data_AF-A0AAP0FWJ3-F1
#
_entry.id   AF-A0AAP0FWJ3-F1
#
_cell.length_a   1.000
_cell.length_b   1.000
_cell.length_c   1.000
_cell.angle_alpha   90.00
_cell.angle_beta   90.00
_cell.angle_gamma   90.00
#
_symmetry.space_group_name_H-M   'P 1'
#
loop_
_entity.id
_entity.type
_entity.pdbx_description
1 polymer ?
#
loop_
_entity_poly.entity_id
_entity_poly.type
_entity_poly.pdbx_seq_one_letter_code
_entity_poly.pdbx_strand_id
1 'polypeptide(L)'
;MKRGWRRRRRQMIDRLPQDVMVEITAIVAASSSTPVRDITRLRSTCKRFYKASMEDSNEICRLQREDVGMRHLESAVRSGSCAAKYLMGIIFFQRSANRDRGMTLLNNAAAAVDQSPAGTVRSGDPRVALCRRQVADAARKFWIRRQSLVGGAAAEEGLRPCAKPMCGKITSCGGLDWGELEENREFCSQQCRWNHEIFKLQECL
;
A
#
# COMPACT_ATOMS: atom_id res chain seq x y z
N MET A 1 -7.46 -29.71 41.50
CA MET A 1 -7.78 -30.45 40.24
C MET A 1 -7.38 -29.76 38.92
N LYS A 2 -6.85 -28.53 38.88
CA LYS A 2 -6.53 -27.83 37.60
C LYS A 2 -5.26 -28.31 36.84
N ARG A 3 -4.37 -29.10 37.47
CA ARG A 3 -3.07 -29.50 36.88
C ARG A 3 -3.17 -30.70 35.92
N GLY A 4 -4.07 -31.65 36.18
CA GLY A 4 -4.23 -32.85 35.35
C GLY A 4 -4.82 -32.59 33.97
N TRP A 5 -5.75 -31.64 33.87
CA TRP A 5 -6.39 -31.23 32.62
C TRP A 5 -5.42 -30.57 31.63
N ARG A 6 -4.52 -29.71 32.11
CA ARG A 6 -3.51 -29.06 31.25
C ARG A 6 -2.50 -30.06 30.68
N ARG A 7 -2.16 -31.12 31.44
CA ARG A 7 -1.26 -32.19 30.99
C ARG A 7 -1.88 -33.04 29.87
N ARG A 8 -3.15 -33.45 30.00
CA ARG A 8 -3.84 -34.23 28.95
C ARG A 8 -4.04 -33.45 27.66
N ARG A 9 -4.39 -32.15 27.72
CA ARG A 9 -4.52 -31.32 26.51
C ARG A 9 -3.22 -31.16 25.73
N ARG A 10 -2.08 -31.00 26.40
CA ARG A 10 -0.77 -30.98 25.71
C ARG A 10 -0.50 -32.30 24.99
N GLN A 11 -0.78 -33.43 25.63
CA GLN A 11 -0.60 -34.76 25.03
C GLN A 11 -1.44 -34.99 23.76
N MET A 12 -2.64 -34.41 23.66
CA MET A 12 -3.45 -34.53 22.44
C MET A 12 -2.92 -33.67 21.30
N ILE A 13 -2.54 -32.42 21.59
CA ILE A 13 -1.96 -31.50 20.58
C ILE A 13 -0.63 -32.04 20.06
N ASP A 14 0.18 -32.65 20.93
CA ASP A 14 1.46 -33.24 20.55
C ASP A 14 1.32 -34.44 19.59
N ARG A 15 0.15 -35.08 19.54
CA ARG A 15 -0.15 -36.22 18.64
C ARG A 15 -0.71 -35.82 17.29
N LEU A 16 -1.14 -34.58 17.11
CA LEU A 16 -1.69 -34.14 15.82
C LEU A 16 -0.57 -34.10 14.76
N PRO A 17 -0.83 -34.47 13.51
CA PRO A 17 0.09 -34.19 12.40
C PRO A 17 0.34 -32.69 12.19
N GLN A 18 1.43 -32.30 11.54
CA GLN A 18 1.81 -30.89 11.40
C GLN A 18 0.92 -30.13 10.42
N ASP A 19 0.55 -30.76 9.32
CA ASP A 19 -0.47 -30.34 8.34
C ASP A 19 -1.82 -30.03 9.01
N VAL A 20 -2.30 -30.90 9.90
CA VAL A 20 -3.54 -30.64 10.66
C VAL A 20 -3.41 -29.40 11.56
N MET A 21 -2.22 -29.14 12.10
CA MET A 21 -1.97 -27.93 12.90
C MET A 21 -1.97 -26.66 12.03
N VAL A 22 -1.46 -26.74 10.80
CA VAL A 22 -1.51 -25.66 9.81
C VAL A 22 -2.96 -25.37 9.44
N GLU A 23 -3.74 -26.41 9.10
CA GLU A 23 -5.15 -26.29 8.74
C GLU A 23 -5.97 -25.65 9.87
N ILE A 24 -5.81 -26.12 11.12
CA ILE A 24 -6.48 -25.50 12.27
C ILE A 24 -6.09 -24.02 12.41
N THR A 25 -4.82 -23.68 12.21
CA THR A 25 -4.35 -22.29 12.31
C THR A 25 -4.94 -21.43 11.19
N ALA A 26 -5.03 -21.97 9.97
CA ALA A 26 -5.64 -21.32 8.82
C ALA A 26 -7.14 -21.09 9.02
N ILE A 27 -7.88 -22.09 9.53
CA ILE A 27 -9.31 -21.96 9.85
C ILE A 27 -9.54 -20.89 10.93
N VAL A 28 -8.71 -20.89 11.98
CA VAL A 28 -8.77 -19.87 13.05
C VAL A 28 -8.49 -18.48 12.50
N ALA A 29 -7.52 -18.34 11.59
CA ALA A 29 -7.25 -17.08 10.91
C ALA A 29 -8.43 -16.65 10.03
N ALA A 30 -8.91 -17.53 9.15
CA ALA A 30 -9.97 -17.23 8.19
C ALA A 30 -11.30 -16.85 8.88
N SER A 31 -11.62 -17.51 9.98
CA SER A 31 -12.92 -17.37 10.66
C SER A 31 -12.94 -16.31 11.77
N SER A 32 -11.78 -15.77 12.14
CA SER A 32 -11.67 -14.81 13.25
C SER A 32 -11.89 -13.38 12.78
N SER A 33 -12.61 -12.59 13.59
CA SER A 33 -12.69 -11.12 13.45
C SER A 33 -11.42 -10.40 13.95
N THR A 34 -10.55 -11.11 14.68
CA THR A 34 -9.25 -10.63 15.18
C THR A 34 -8.10 -11.63 14.90
N PRO A 35 -7.87 -12.00 13.63
CA PRO A 35 -7.04 -13.14 13.22
C PRO A 35 -5.59 -13.02 13.69
N VAL A 36 -5.02 -11.82 13.62
CA VAL A 36 -3.67 -11.52 14.12
C VAL A 36 -3.54 -11.83 15.61
N ARG A 37 -4.49 -11.34 16.39
CA ARG A 37 -4.48 -11.47 17.85
C ARG A 37 -4.66 -12.94 18.23
N ASP A 38 -5.56 -13.64 17.55
CA ASP A 38 -5.89 -15.02 17.86
C ASP A 38 -4.79 -15.99 17.41
N ILE A 39 -4.13 -15.75 16.28
CA ILE A 39 -2.91 -16.48 15.91
C ILE A 39 -1.77 -16.18 16.87
N THR A 40 -1.60 -14.92 17.31
CA THR A 40 -0.57 -14.57 18.31
C THR A 40 -0.81 -15.30 19.63
N ARG A 41 -2.08 -15.42 20.05
CA ARG A 41 -2.47 -16.25 21.21
C ARG A 41 -2.22 -17.74 20.95
N LEU A 42 -2.51 -18.23 19.76
CA LEU A 42 -2.27 -19.63 19.38
C LEU A 42 -0.78 -19.97 19.42
N ARG A 43 0.07 -19.08 18.88
CA ARG A 43 1.54 -19.16 18.94
C ARG A 43 2.08 -19.27 20.36
N SER A 44 1.49 -18.55 21.31
CA SER A 44 1.94 -18.58 22.71
C SER A 44 1.52 -19.84 23.46
N THR A 45 0.64 -20.67 22.90
CA THR A 45 0.22 -21.93 23.54
C THR A 45 1.26 -23.06 23.40
N CYS A 46 1.86 -23.24 22.22
CA CYS A 46 2.88 -24.26 21.98
C CYS A 46 3.76 -23.98 20.75
N LYS A 47 4.96 -24.57 20.74
CA LYS A 47 5.94 -24.46 19.63
C LYS A 47 5.42 -24.99 18.29
N ARG A 48 4.50 -25.96 18.30
CA ARG A 48 3.93 -26.54 17.08
C ARG A 48 2.98 -25.60 16.37
N PHE A 49 2.10 -24.93 17.11
CA PHE A 49 1.28 -23.85 16.58
C PHE A 49 2.12 -22.64 16.16
N TYR A 50 3.24 -22.37 16.85
CA TYR A 50 4.19 -21.38 16.36
C TYR A 50 4.71 -21.73 14.96
N LYS A 51 5.19 -22.97 14.74
CA LYS A 51 5.64 -23.42 13.40
C LYS A 51 4.51 -23.40 12.37
N ALA A 52 3.36 -23.99 12.70
CA ALA A 52 2.21 -24.05 11.80
C ALA A 52 1.74 -22.66 11.36
N SER A 53 1.82 -21.68 12.25
CA SER A 53 1.46 -20.30 11.94
C SER A 53 2.45 -19.57 11.03
N MET A 54 3.64 -20.11 10.82
CA MET A 54 4.63 -19.57 9.88
C MET A 54 4.44 -20.10 8.46
N GLU A 55 3.78 -21.26 8.30
CA GLU A 55 3.69 -21.99 7.02
C GLU A 55 2.61 -21.42 6.09
N ASP A 56 1.34 -21.26 6.52
CA ASP A 56 0.27 -20.67 5.66
C ASP A 56 -0.48 -19.48 6.27
N SER A 57 -0.54 -19.41 7.61
CA SER A 57 -1.45 -18.46 8.28
C SER A 57 -1.04 -16.99 8.15
N ASN A 58 0.24 -16.74 7.85
CA ASN A 58 0.76 -15.40 7.59
C ASN A 58 0.17 -14.83 6.29
N GLU A 59 -0.07 -15.67 5.28
CA GLU A 59 -0.67 -15.25 4.02
C GLU A 59 -2.15 -14.91 4.19
N ILE A 60 -2.92 -15.74 4.89
CA ILE A 60 -4.32 -15.45 5.23
C ILE A 60 -4.44 -14.17 6.06
N CYS A 61 -3.60 -14.00 7.09
CA CYS A 61 -3.55 -12.76 7.87
C CYS A 61 -3.18 -11.54 7.01
N ARG A 62 -2.28 -11.71 6.05
CA ARG A 62 -1.87 -10.65 5.14
C ARG A 62 -3.05 -10.25 4.25
N LEU A 63 -3.72 -11.21 3.62
CA LEU A 63 -4.89 -10.97 2.76
C LEU A 63 -6.02 -10.28 3.52
N GLN A 64 -6.33 -10.73 4.75
CA GLN A 64 -7.36 -10.09 5.58
C GLN A 64 -6.97 -8.66 6.01
N ARG A 65 -5.69 -8.42 6.32
CA ARG A 65 -5.20 -7.06 6.64
C ARG A 65 -5.26 -6.15 5.42
N GLU A 66 -4.92 -6.67 4.25
CA GLU A 66 -5.03 -5.95 2.98
C GLU A 66 -6.49 -5.59 2.71
N ASP A 67 -7.44 -6.53 2.88
CA ASP A 67 -8.87 -6.27 2.71
C ASP A 67 -9.43 -5.23 3.70
N VAL A 68 -9.12 -5.36 4.99
CA VAL A 68 -9.52 -4.38 6.02
C VAL A 68 -8.92 -3.01 5.70
N GLY A 69 -7.63 -2.97 5.34
CA GLY A 69 -6.94 -1.75 4.98
C GLY A 69 -7.56 -1.07 3.76
N MET A 70 -7.90 -1.84 2.72
CA MET A 70 -8.58 -1.34 1.53
C MET A 70 -9.97 -0.79 1.86
N ARG A 71 -10.76 -1.48 2.69
CA ARG A 71 -12.09 -0.98 3.12
C ARG A 71 -12.00 0.34 3.89
N HIS A 72 -11.01 0.49 4.77
CA HIS A 72 -10.79 1.77 5.46
C HIS A 72 -10.38 2.88 4.49
N LEU A 73 -9.50 2.57 3.53
CA LEU A 73 -9.08 3.51 2.51
C LEU A 73 -10.27 3.95 1.62
N GLU A 74 -11.11 3.02 1.20
CA GLU A 74 -12.34 3.32 0.44
C GLU A 74 -13.32 4.18 1.23
N SER A 75 -13.47 3.92 2.53
CA SER A 75 -14.28 4.77 3.40
C SER A 75 -13.74 6.20 3.48
N ALA A 76 -12.41 6.35 3.62
CA ALA A 76 -11.76 7.66 3.64
C ALA A 76 -11.84 8.39 2.28
N VAL A 77 -11.83 7.66 1.17
CA VAL A 77 -12.06 8.23 -0.17
C VAL A 77 -13.49 8.75 -0.29
N ARG A 78 -14.48 7.98 0.18
CA ARG A 78 -15.90 8.38 0.18
C ARG A 78 -16.17 9.58 1.07
N SER A 79 -15.44 9.73 2.18
CA SER A 79 -15.53 10.93 3.02
C SER A 79 -14.81 12.17 2.44
N GLY A 80 -14.14 12.03 1.30
CA GLY A 80 -13.54 13.15 0.57
C GLY A 80 -12.05 13.40 0.83
N SER A 81 -11.36 12.55 1.59
CA SER A 81 -9.93 12.73 1.91
C SER A 81 -9.04 12.72 0.65
N CYS A 82 -8.28 13.81 0.42
CA CYS A 82 -7.32 13.90 -0.69
C CYS A 82 -6.21 12.85 -0.56
N ALA A 83 -5.60 12.70 0.62
CA ALA A 83 -4.53 11.73 0.82
C ALA A 83 -4.99 10.30 0.59
N ALA A 84 -6.24 9.98 0.97
CA ALA A 84 -6.83 8.68 0.68
C ALA A 84 -7.03 8.46 -0.83
N LYS A 85 -7.56 9.46 -1.55
CA LYS A 85 -7.71 9.41 -3.02
C LYS A 85 -6.36 9.25 -3.71
N TYR A 86 -5.37 10.02 -3.28
CA TYR A 86 -4.00 9.95 -3.76
C TYR A 86 -3.42 8.55 -3.55
N LEU A 87 -3.43 8.02 -2.31
CA LEU A 87 -2.88 6.71 -2.00
C LEU A 87 -3.59 5.58 -2.76
N MET A 88 -4.92 5.58 -2.79
CA MET A 88 -5.69 4.58 -3.54
C MET A 88 -5.42 4.68 -5.05
N GLY A 89 -5.26 5.91 -5.54
CA GLY A 89 -4.86 6.20 -6.90
C GLY A 89 -3.51 5.59 -7.26
N ILE A 90 -2.48 5.77 -6.42
CA ILE A 90 -1.16 5.16 -6.59
C ILE A 90 -1.25 3.63 -6.64
N ILE A 91 -1.96 3.01 -5.69
CA ILE A 91 -2.12 1.54 -5.60
C ILE A 91 -2.78 0.98 -6.87
N PHE A 92 -3.83 1.63 -7.37
CA PHE A 92 -4.52 1.19 -8.58
C PHE A 92 -3.75 1.49 -9.86
N PHE A 93 -3.07 2.63 -9.93
CA PHE A 93 -2.33 3.05 -11.13
C PHE A 93 -1.16 2.10 -11.45
N GLN A 94 -0.54 1.51 -10.43
CA GLN A 94 0.51 0.50 -10.58
C GLN A 94 0.00 -0.84 -11.11
N ARG A 95 -1.29 -1.16 -10.92
CA ARG A 95 -1.90 -2.40 -11.42
C ARG A 95 -2.49 -2.15 -12.80
N SER A 96 -1.99 -2.84 -13.82
CA SER A 96 -2.48 -2.71 -15.21
C SER A 96 -4.00 -2.80 -15.31
N ALA A 97 -4.62 -3.76 -14.62
CA ALA A 97 -6.07 -3.98 -14.61
C ALA A 97 -6.89 -2.81 -14.03
N ASN A 98 -6.31 -1.95 -13.19
CA ASN A 98 -7.01 -0.85 -12.53
C ASN A 98 -6.39 0.53 -12.85
N ARG A 99 -5.53 0.60 -13.87
CA ARG A 99 -4.70 1.78 -14.12
C ARG A 99 -5.54 3.04 -14.37
N ASP A 100 -6.59 2.94 -15.17
CA ASP A 100 -7.46 4.07 -15.51
C ASP A 100 -8.21 4.57 -14.27
N ARG A 101 -8.73 3.65 -13.45
CA ARG A 101 -9.38 3.98 -12.17
C ARG A 101 -8.40 4.69 -11.23
N GLY A 102 -7.15 4.22 -11.18
CA GLY A 102 -6.08 4.88 -10.45
C GLY A 102 -5.82 6.29 -10.94
N MET A 103 -5.73 6.48 -12.26
CA MET A 103 -5.52 7.78 -12.88
C MET A 103 -6.66 8.76 -12.60
N THR A 104 -7.92 8.31 -12.64
CA THR A 104 -9.08 9.13 -12.26
C THR A 104 -8.97 9.62 -10.82
N LEU A 105 -8.60 8.74 -9.87
CA LEU A 105 -8.44 9.11 -8.47
C LEU A 105 -7.31 10.12 -8.26
N LEU A 106 -6.18 9.95 -8.96
CA LEU A 106 -5.04 10.86 -8.90
C LEU A 106 -5.38 12.23 -9.49
N ASN A 107 -6.04 12.26 -10.65
CA ASN A 107 -6.52 13.50 -11.27
C ASN A 107 -7.54 14.22 -10.38
N ASN A 108 -8.38 13.48 -9.64
CA ASN A 108 -9.32 14.06 -8.67
C ASN A 108 -8.65 14.55 -7.38
N ALA A 109 -7.49 13.99 -7.04
CA ALA A 109 -6.69 14.43 -5.89
C ALA A 109 -5.91 15.72 -6.21
N ALA A 110 -5.45 15.85 -7.45
CA ALA A 110 -4.96 17.11 -8.00
C ALA A 110 -6.09 18.14 -8.11
N ALA A 111 -5.79 19.43 -7.92
CA ALA A 111 -6.67 20.49 -8.40
C ALA A 111 -6.78 20.42 -9.93
N ALA A 112 -7.84 21.03 -10.47
CA ALA A 112 -8.21 20.99 -11.89
C ALA A 112 -6.99 20.97 -12.82
N VAL A 113 -7.02 20.03 -13.78
CA VAL A 113 -5.97 19.86 -14.77
C VAL A 113 -5.90 21.14 -15.61
N ASP A 114 -4.95 22.03 -15.29
CA ASP A 114 -4.55 23.07 -16.21
C ASP A 114 -3.91 22.37 -17.43
N GLN A 115 -4.76 22.08 -18.42
CA GLN A 115 -4.29 21.70 -19.73
C GLN A 115 -3.59 22.93 -20.30
N SER A 116 -2.28 22.83 -20.47
CA SER A 116 -1.55 23.84 -21.24
C SER A 116 -2.14 23.87 -22.65
N PRO A 117 -2.23 25.05 -23.31
CA PRO A 117 -2.66 25.15 -24.70
C PRO A 117 -1.83 24.29 -25.67
N ALA A 118 -0.66 23.79 -25.25
CA ALA A 118 0.19 22.89 -26.01
C ALA A 118 -0.14 21.39 -25.87
N GLY A 119 -1.21 21.00 -25.16
CA GLY A 119 -1.55 19.60 -24.90
C GLY A 119 -0.58 18.89 -23.94
N THR A 120 0.26 19.65 -23.23
CA THR A 120 1.18 19.16 -22.19
C THR A 120 0.53 19.22 -20.81
N VAL A 121 0.93 18.30 -19.93
CA VAL A 121 0.45 18.20 -18.54
C VAL A 121 1.53 18.68 -17.59
N ARG A 122 1.22 19.61 -16.69
CA ARG A 122 2.17 20.11 -15.68
C ARG A 122 2.12 19.33 -14.37
N SER A 123 3.27 19.18 -13.72
CA SER A 123 3.39 18.82 -12.30
C SER A 123 3.64 20.06 -11.44
N GLY A 124 3.71 19.86 -10.12
CA GLY A 124 3.93 20.94 -9.15
C GLY A 124 2.63 21.42 -8.51
N ASP A 125 1.62 20.56 -8.45
CA ASP A 125 0.39 20.85 -7.71
C ASP A 125 0.66 20.76 -6.20
N PRO A 126 0.54 21.87 -5.44
CA PRO A 126 0.82 21.88 -4.00
C PRO A 126 -0.05 20.90 -3.21
N ARG A 127 -1.27 20.58 -3.71
CA ARG A 127 -2.15 19.60 -3.08
C ARG A 127 -1.60 18.19 -3.22
N VAL A 128 -1.04 17.86 -4.39
CA VAL A 128 -0.40 16.56 -4.61
C VAL A 128 0.84 16.45 -3.71
N ALA A 129 1.65 17.51 -3.57
CA ALA A 129 2.77 17.52 -2.64
C ALA A 129 2.36 17.31 -1.18
N LEU A 130 1.27 17.96 -0.74
CA LEU A 130 0.72 17.76 0.59
C LEU A 130 0.24 16.32 0.80
N CYS A 131 -0.51 15.77 -0.16
CA CYS A 131 -1.03 14.40 -0.09
C CYS A 131 0.12 13.37 -0.12
N ARG A 132 1.19 13.61 -0.89
CA ARG A 132 2.45 12.83 -0.86
C ARG A 132 3.09 12.83 0.52
N ARG A 133 3.30 14.00 1.13
CA ARG A 133 3.89 14.12 2.48
C ARG A 133 3.08 13.40 3.55
N GLN A 134 1.75 13.58 3.54
CA GLN A 134 0.86 12.90 4.48
C GLN A 134 0.93 11.37 4.37
N VAL A 135 0.98 10.85 3.14
CA VAL A 135 1.14 9.41 2.90
C VAL A 135 2.51 8.91 3.33
N ALA A 136 3.58 9.64 3.02
CA ALA A 136 4.94 9.30 3.44
C ALA A 136 5.07 9.26 4.97
N ASP A 137 4.52 10.26 5.67
CA ASP A 137 4.49 10.30 7.13
C ASP A 137 3.72 9.11 7.73
N ALA A 138 2.56 8.78 7.16
CA ALA A 138 1.79 7.62 7.60
C ALA A 138 2.57 6.32 7.36
N ALA A 139 3.15 6.16 6.17
CA ALA A 139 3.92 4.97 5.82
C ALA A 139 5.14 4.78 6.74
N ARG A 140 5.88 5.85 7.06
CA ARG A 140 6.99 5.84 8.02
C ARG A 140 6.53 5.46 9.42
N LYS A 141 5.43 6.04 9.90
CA LYS A 141 4.85 5.71 11.23
C LYS A 141 4.46 4.24 11.37
N PHE A 142 3.98 3.63 10.27
CA PHE A 142 3.53 2.24 10.27
C PHE A 142 4.57 1.26 9.70
N TRP A 143 5.83 1.69 9.53
CA TRP A 143 6.94 0.86 9.00
C TRP A 143 6.57 0.13 7.69
N ILE A 144 5.77 0.77 6.84
CA ILE A 144 5.35 0.19 5.58
C ILE A 144 6.55 0.23 4.63
N ARG A 145 7.07 -0.94 4.25
CA ARG A 145 8.20 -1.03 3.32
C ARG A 145 7.82 -0.48 1.95
N ARG A 146 8.77 0.16 1.26
CA ARG A 146 8.65 0.63 -0.13
C ARG A 146 8.02 -0.41 -1.07
N GLN A 147 8.48 -1.67 -0.97
CA GLN A 147 7.98 -2.79 -1.79
C GLN A 147 6.51 -3.13 -1.53
N SER A 148 5.98 -2.84 -0.32
CA SER A 148 4.58 -3.08 0.03
C SER A 148 3.65 -2.01 -0.52
N LEU A 149 4.12 -0.77 -0.70
CA LEU A 149 3.32 0.35 -1.21
C LEU A 149 3.33 0.45 -2.74
N VAL A 150 4.43 0.04 -3.37
CA VAL A 150 4.66 0.30 -4.81
C VAL A 150 4.64 -0.97 -5.68
N GLY A 151 4.35 -2.13 -5.07
CA GLY A 151 4.44 -3.42 -5.74
C GLY A 151 5.90 -3.82 -6.02
N GLY A 152 6.19 -5.13 -5.96
CA GLY A 152 7.50 -5.66 -6.35
C GLY A 152 7.75 -5.58 -7.85
N ALA A 153 8.80 -6.26 -8.34
CA ALA A 153 9.28 -6.26 -9.73
C ALA A 153 8.21 -6.38 -10.85
N ALA A 154 7.02 -6.94 -10.55
CA ALA A 154 5.88 -6.98 -11.48
C ALA A 154 5.24 -5.60 -11.77
N ALA A 155 5.45 -4.58 -10.94
CA ALA A 155 4.99 -3.21 -11.17
C ALA A 155 5.95 -2.40 -12.09
N GLU A 156 7.18 -2.90 -12.31
CA GLU A 156 8.23 -2.17 -13.04
C GLU A 156 7.96 -2.08 -14.55
N GLU A 157 7.12 -2.96 -15.11
CA GLU A 157 6.78 -2.91 -16.54
C GLU A 157 6.03 -1.62 -16.95
N GLY A 158 5.39 -0.94 -15.99
CA GLY A 158 4.67 0.32 -16.23
C GLY A 158 5.44 1.61 -15.96
N LEU A 159 6.59 1.54 -15.27
CA LEU A 159 7.33 2.69 -14.73
C LEU A 159 8.54 3.08 -15.60
N ARG A 160 8.53 2.75 -16.89
CA ARG A 160 9.63 3.14 -17.79
C ARG A 160 9.63 4.65 -18.06
N PRO A 161 10.81 5.29 -18.10
CA PRO A 161 10.94 6.67 -18.56
C PRO A 161 10.32 6.84 -19.96
N CYS A 162 9.65 7.95 -20.19
CA CYS A 162 9.09 8.25 -21.50
C CYS A 162 10.22 8.53 -22.51
N ALA A 163 10.13 7.94 -23.71
CA ALA A 163 11.10 8.18 -24.77
C ALA A 163 11.03 9.59 -25.40
N LYS A 164 9.99 10.38 -25.11
CA LYS A 164 9.83 11.72 -25.69
C LYS A 164 10.84 12.70 -25.06
N PRO A 165 11.68 13.40 -25.86
CA PRO A 165 12.79 14.23 -25.36
C PRO A 165 12.40 15.35 -24.40
N MET A 166 11.17 15.86 -24.50
CA MET A 166 10.67 16.97 -23.67
C MET A 166 9.86 16.51 -22.45
N CYS A 167 9.60 15.21 -22.30
CA CYS A 167 8.79 14.71 -21.20
C CYS A 167 9.59 14.69 -19.89
N GLY A 168 9.06 15.32 -18.85
CA GLY A 168 9.68 15.44 -17.52
C GLY A 168 10.69 16.57 -17.39
N LYS A 169 10.83 17.44 -18.40
CA LYS A 169 11.71 18.61 -18.33
C LYS A 169 11.18 19.63 -17.33
N ILE A 170 12.09 20.22 -16.55
CA ILE A 170 11.79 21.33 -15.65
C ILE A 170 11.49 22.57 -16.49
N THR A 171 10.33 23.17 -16.27
CA THR A 171 9.90 24.39 -16.97
C THR A 171 10.00 25.63 -16.10
N SER A 172 9.99 25.46 -14.79
CA SER A 172 10.32 26.53 -13.83
C SER A 172 10.68 25.91 -12.48
N CYS A 173 11.67 26.47 -11.80
CA CYS A 173 11.82 26.29 -10.37
C CYS A 173 10.81 27.22 -9.68
N GLY A 174 10.04 26.74 -8.71
CA GLY A 174 9.19 27.60 -7.90
C GLY A 174 10.01 28.77 -7.33
N GLY A 175 9.44 29.98 -7.28
CA GLY A 175 10.16 31.19 -6.88
C GLY A 175 10.40 31.29 -5.36
N LEU A 176 11.61 31.72 -5.00
CA LEU A 176 12.02 32.54 -3.84
C LEU A 176 11.27 32.43 -2.50
N ASP A 177 10.98 31.23 -1.99
CA ASP A 177 10.74 31.05 -0.56
C ASP A 177 11.38 29.74 -0.08
N TRP A 178 12.01 29.77 1.09
CA TRP A 178 12.96 28.77 1.59
C TRP A 178 12.30 27.48 2.11
N GLY A 179 11.28 26.98 1.41
CA GLY A 179 10.64 25.69 1.67
C GLY A 179 10.59 24.86 0.40
N GLU A 180 11.37 23.77 0.35
CA GLU A 180 11.37 22.69 -0.67
C GLU A 180 10.68 23.07 -2.00
N LEU A 181 11.42 23.73 -2.88
CA LEU A 181 10.95 24.17 -4.19
C LEU A 181 10.42 22.97 -5.00
N GLU A 182 9.11 22.87 -5.14
CA GLU A 182 8.54 21.86 -6.03
C GLU A 182 8.82 22.27 -7.47
N GLU A 183 9.69 21.54 -8.14
CA GLU A 183 10.00 21.78 -9.55
C GLU A 183 8.76 21.54 -10.42
N ASN A 184 8.35 22.56 -11.16
CA ASN A 184 7.34 22.42 -12.18
C ASN A 184 7.97 21.74 -13.39
N ARG A 185 7.40 20.60 -13.78
CA ARG A 185 7.83 19.82 -14.93
C ARG A 185 6.67 19.62 -15.89
N GLU A 186 6.98 19.56 -17.18
CA GLU A 186 5.99 19.28 -18.22
C GLU A 186 6.09 17.85 -18.72
N PHE A 187 4.94 17.19 -18.87
CA PHE A 187 4.81 15.81 -19.28
C PHE A 187 3.95 15.72 -20.55
N CYS A 188 4.25 14.72 -21.38
CA CYS A 188 3.49 14.51 -22.61
C CYS A 188 2.14 13.81 -22.38
N SER A 189 1.86 13.35 -21.15
CA SER A 189 0.62 12.68 -20.78
C SER A 189 0.44 12.66 -19.25
N GLN A 190 -0.80 12.45 -18.81
CA GLN A 190 -1.11 12.19 -17.40
C GLN A 190 -0.39 10.95 -16.87
N GLN A 191 -0.27 9.90 -17.69
CA GLN A 191 0.44 8.69 -17.31
C GLN A 191 1.91 8.97 -16.98
N CYS A 192 2.60 9.76 -17.80
CA CYS A 192 3.99 10.12 -17.54
C CYS A 192 4.13 11.00 -16.29
N ARG A 193 3.19 11.91 -16.05
CA ARG A 193 3.13 12.71 -14.81
C ARG A 193 2.99 11.81 -13.58
N TRP A 194 2.07 10.85 -13.58
CA TRP A 194 1.84 9.97 -12.44
C TRP A 194 2.94 8.91 -12.24
N ASN A 195 3.58 8.47 -13.32
CA ASN A 195 4.82 7.68 -13.23
C ASN A 195 5.91 8.47 -12.49
N HIS A 196 6.12 9.75 -12.83
CA HIS A 196 7.06 10.60 -12.13
C HIS A 196 6.70 10.83 -10.67
N GLU A 197 5.40 11.02 -10.38
CA GLU A 197 4.91 11.17 -9.00
C GLU A 197 5.18 9.94 -8.13
N ILE A 198 5.11 8.72 -8.69
CA ILE A 198 5.48 7.50 -7.96
C ILE A 198 6.96 7.53 -7.57
N PHE A 199 7.86 7.96 -8.46
CA PHE A 199 9.28 8.09 -8.13
C PHE A 199 9.49 9.10 -6.99
N LYS A 200 8.83 10.26 -7.03
CA LYS A 200 8.87 11.24 -5.93
C LYS A 200 8.35 10.67 -4.61
N LEU A 201 7.25 9.91 -4.63
CA LEU A 201 6.73 9.27 -3.43
C LEU A 201 7.74 8.25 -2.87
N GLN A 202 8.38 7.46 -3.73
CA GLN A 202 9.40 6.49 -3.32
C GLN A 202 10.61 7.14 -2.64
N GLU A 203 11.03 8.33 -3.07
CA GLU A 203 12.11 9.09 -2.43
C GLU A 203 11.71 9.60 -1.03
N CYS A 204 10.41 9.71 -0.74
CA CYS A 204 9.91 10.16 0.55
C CYS A 204 9.72 9.03 1.59
N LEU A 205 9.77 7.76 1.17
CA LEU A 205 9.51 6.57 1.99
C LEU A 205 10.79 5.99 2.58
#